data_AF-A0A6B0CPW4-F1
#
_entry.id   AF-A0A6B0CPW4-F1
#
_cell.length_a   1.000
_cell.length_b   1.000
_cell.length_c   1.000
_cell.angle_alpha   90.00
_cell.angle_beta   90.00
_cell.angle_gamma   90.00
#
_symmetry.space_group_name_H-M   'P 1'
#
loop_
_entity.id
_entity.type
_entity.pdbx_description
1 polymer ?
#
loop_
_entity_poly.entity_id
_entity_poly.type
_entity_poly.pdbx_seq_one_letter_code
_entity_poly.pdbx_strand_id
1 'polypeptide(L)'
;MNNYGIPQNAIITIAGTVGVGKSTLTQALADKLNFKTSFENVEHNPYLDKFYSDFERWSFHLQIYFLAERFKEQKRMFEYGGGFVQDRSIYEDVDIFAKMHEEEGTMSK
;
A
#
# COMPACT_ATOMS: atom_id res chain seq x y z
N MET A 1 7.55 0.06 -24.65
CA MET A 1 6.16 -0.33 -24.30
C MET A 1 6.01 -1.83 -24.47
N ASN A 2 5.12 -2.48 -23.74
CA ASN A 2 4.79 -3.90 -23.94
C ASN A 2 3.73 -4.07 -25.06
N ASN A 3 3.27 -5.30 -25.29
CA ASN A 3 2.25 -5.63 -26.30
C ASN A 3 0.87 -4.95 -26.06
N TYR A 4 0.71 -4.22 -24.95
CA TYR A 4 -0.48 -3.48 -24.57
C TYR A 4 -0.28 -1.95 -24.62
N GLY A 5 0.88 -1.47 -25.11
CA GLY A 5 1.19 -0.04 -25.12
C GLY A 5 1.56 0.53 -23.75
N ILE A 6 1.72 -0.31 -22.72
CA ILE A 6 2.06 0.14 -21.37
C ILE A 6 3.59 0.39 -21.29
N PRO A 7 4.04 1.53 -20.73
CA PRO A 7 5.46 1.79 -20.51
C PRO A 7 6.14 0.69 -19.68
N GLN A 8 7.38 0.32 -20.04
CA GLN A 8 8.10 -0.77 -19.35
C GLN A 8 8.52 -0.43 -17.91
N ASN A 9 8.39 0.84 -17.52
CA ASN A 9 8.67 1.38 -16.19
C ASN A 9 7.40 1.91 -15.50
N ALA A 10 6.22 1.48 -15.96
CA ALA A 10 4.96 1.89 -15.34
C ALA A 10 4.81 1.24 -13.95
N ILE A 11 4.21 1.98 -13.02
CA ILE A 11 3.77 1.48 -11.73
C ILE A 11 2.24 1.45 -11.75
N ILE A 12 1.67 0.28 -11.49
CA ILE A 12 0.22 0.06 -11.46
C ILE A 12 -0.17 -0.30 -10.02
N THR A 13 -1.10 0.44 -9.44
CA THR A 13 -1.63 0.17 -8.10
C THR A 13 -2.96 -0.57 -8.18
N ILE A 14 -3.11 -1.62 -7.38
CA ILE A 14 -4.40 -2.27 -7.13
C ILE A 14 -4.97 -1.74 -5.81
N ALA A 15 -6.09 -1.02 -5.90
CA ALA A 15 -6.83 -0.48 -4.76
C ALA A 15 -8.09 -1.31 -4.48
N GLY A 16 -8.54 -1.34 -3.23
CA GLY A 16 -9.76 -2.06 -2.84
C GLY A 16 -9.80 -2.48 -1.37
N THR A 17 -10.97 -2.94 -0.93
CA THR A 17 -11.23 -3.30 0.47
C THR A 17 -10.38 -4.49 0.94
N VAL A 18 -10.25 -4.63 2.26
CA VAL A 18 -9.55 -5.78 2.88
C VAL A 18 -10.29 -7.07 2.51
N GLY A 19 -9.56 -8.10 2.11
CA GLY A 19 -10.13 -9.43 1.80
C GLY A 19 -10.72 -9.60 0.39
N VAL A 20 -10.77 -8.55 -0.46
CA VAL A 20 -11.37 -8.63 -1.82
C VAL A 20 -10.53 -9.41 -2.85
N GLY A 21 -9.31 -9.85 -2.48
CA GLY A 21 -8.43 -10.60 -3.38
C GLY A 21 -7.43 -9.77 -4.19
N LYS A 22 -7.05 -8.58 -3.69
CA LYS A 22 -6.07 -7.69 -4.33
C LYS A 22 -4.74 -8.39 -4.64
N SER A 23 -4.18 -9.10 -3.66
CA SER A 23 -2.87 -9.74 -3.82
C SER A 23 -2.87 -10.79 -4.94
N THR A 24 -3.99 -11.51 -5.10
CA THR A 24 -4.20 -12.45 -6.22
C THR A 24 -4.21 -11.70 -7.57
N LEU A 25 -4.92 -10.58 -7.67
CA LEU A 25 -4.96 -9.76 -8.88
C LEU A 25 -3.60 -9.13 -9.18
N THR A 26 -2.90 -8.63 -8.16
CA THR A 26 -1.55 -8.06 -8.26
C THR A 26 -0.59 -9.06 -8.89
N GLN A 27 -0.58 -10.31 -8.40
CA GLN A 27 0.28 -11.36 -8.96
C GLN A 27 -0.10 -11.69 -10.41
N ALA A 28 -1.39 -11.95 -10.66
CA ALA A 28 -1.86 -12.32 -12.00
C ALA A 28 -1.58 -11.23 -13.05
N LEU A 29 -1.70 -9.96 -12.68
CA LEU A 29 -1.42 -8.83 -13.56
C LEU A 29 0.08 -8.66 -13.79
N ALA A 30 0.89 -8.79 -12.74
CA ALA A 30 2.35 -8.71 -12.85
C ALA A 30 2.88 -9.79 -13.81
N ASP A 31 2.42 -11.04 -13.66
CA ASP A 31 2.79 -12.15 -14.54
C ASP A 31 2.39 -11.87 -16.00
N LYS A 32 1.19 -11.30 -16.21
CA LYS A 32 0.71 -10.98 -17.56
C LYS A 32 1.51 -9.86 -18.24
N LEU A 33 1.97 -8.88 -17.48
CA LEU A 33 2.71 -7.72 -17.98
C LEU A 33 4.23 -7.92 -17.98
N ASN A 34 4.72 -9.03 -17.41
CA ASN A 34 6.13 -9.25 -17.07
C ASN A 34 6.69 -8.13 -16.16
N PHE A 35 5.88 -7.72 -15.19
CA PHE A 35 6.20 -6.71 -14.19
C PHE A 35 6.55 -7.39 -12.86
N LYS A 36 7.13 -6.63 -11.95
CA LYS A 36 7.43 -7.10 -10.59
C LYS A 36 6.26 -6.82 -9.65
N THR A 37 6.18 -7.53 -8.55
CA THR A 37 5.20 -7.29 -7.50
C THR A 37 5.78 -6.48 -6.34
N SER A 38 4.93 -5.67 -5.73
CA SER A 38 5.17 -4.96 -4.48
C SER A 38 3.98 -5.24 -3.55
N PHE A 39 4.15 -6.13 -2.58
CA PHE A 39 3.11 -6.47 -1.62
C PHE A 39 3.25 -5.67 -0.34
N GLU A 40 2.12 -5.46 0.33
CA GLU A 40 2.08 -4.94 1.69
C GLU A 40 2.72 -5.95 2.65
N ASN A 41 3.65 -5.48 3.49
CA ASN A 41 4.22 -6.29 4.57
C ASN A 41 3.77 -5.73 5.92
N VAL A 42 2.92 -6.49 6.62
CA VAL A 42 2.41 -6.15 7.96
C VAL A 42 3.05 -6.97 9.08
N GLU A 43 3.83 -8.02 8.76
CA GLU A 43 4.25 -9.04 9.74
C GLU A 43 5.11 -8.48 10.87
N HIS A 44 5.81 -7.37 10.63
CA HIS A 44 6.74 -6.76 11.60
C HIS A 44 6.26 -5.40 12.11
N ASN A 45 4.97 -5.07 11.96
CA ASN A 45 4.44 -3.78 12.38
C ASN A 45 4.29 -3.72 13.93
N PRO A 46 5.08 -2.89 14.65
CA PRO A 46 5.08 -2.84 16.11
C PRO A 46 3.84 -2.15 16.72
N TYR A 47 2.96 -1.62 15.88
CA TYR A 47 1.77 -0.88 16.28
C TYR A 47 0.47 -1.61 15.96
N LEU A 48 0.49 -2.67 15.15
CA LEU A 48 -0.74 -3.30 14.66
C LEU A 48 -1.58 -3.91 15.81
N ASP A 49 -0.94 -4.69 16.69
CA ASP A 49 -1.63 -5.25 17.86
C ASP A 49 -2.10 -4.16 18.84
N LYS A 50 -1.30 -3.11 19.00
CA LYS A 50 -1.62 -1.99 19.89
C LYS A 50 -2.81 -1.18 19.37
N PHE A 51 -2.86 -0.98 18.06
CA PHE A 51 -3.96 -0.34 17.37
C PHE A 51 -5.28 -1.08 17.60
N TYR A 52 -5.30 -2.41 17.46
CA TYR A 52 -6.51 -3.19 17.77
C TYR A 52 -6.91 -3.18 19.24
N SER A 53 -5.98 -2.85 20.16
CA SER A 53 -6.28 -2.72 21.59
C SER A 53 -6.80 -1.33 22.01
N ASP A 54 -6.41 -0.27 21.29
CA ASP A 54 -6.78 1.12 21.58
C ASP A 54 -6.58 1.98 20.33
N PHE A 55 -7.66 2.17 19.58
CA PHE A 55 -7.65 2.92 18.33
C PHE A 55 -7.28 4.39 18.55
N GLU A 56 -7.82 5.04 19.57
CA GLU A 56 -7.61 6.48 19.83
C GLU A 56 -6.14 6.81 20.08
N ARG A 57 -5.44 5.95 20.85
CA ARG A 57 -4.03 6.15 21.16
C ARG A 57 -3.09 5.80 20.02
N TRP A 58 -3.39 4.77 19.25
CA TRP A 58 -2.42 4.15 18.34
C TRP A 58 -2.68 4.38 16.85
N SER A 59 -3.83 4.97 16.46
CA SER A 59 -4.13 5.27 15.04
C SER A 59 -3.04 6.10 14.38
N PHE A 60 -2.64 7.23 14.97
CA PHE A 60 -1.58 8.07 14.40
C PHE A 60 -0.25 7.35 14.22
N HIS A 61 0.17 6.56 15.22
CA HIS A 61 1.42 5.80 15.17
C HIS A 61 1.41 4.77 14.05
N LEU A 62 0.28 4.07 13.88
CA LEU A 62 0.10 3.09 12.83
C LEU A 62 0.14 3.76 11.44
N GLN A 63 -0.56 4.89 11.27
CA GLN A 63 -0.57 5.62 9.99
C GLN A 63 0.81 6.16 9.61
N ILE A 64 1.57 6.72 10.57
CA ILE A 64 2.95 7.19 10.31
C ILE A 64 3.89 6.03 9.97
N TYR A 65 3.73 4.87 10.61
CA TYR A 65 4.50 3.67 10.26
C TYR A 65 4.23 3.25 8.82
N PHE A 66 2.95 3.13 8.42
CA PHE A 66 2.60 2.79 7.05
C PHE A 66 3.13 3.81 6.05
N LEU A 67 3.00 5.11 6.32
CA LEU A 67 3.57 6.17 5.48
C LEU A 67 5.08 5.97 5.24
N ALA A 68 5.85 5.68 6.29
CA ALA A 68 7.28 5.46 6.19
C ALA A 68 7.63 4.20 5.38
N GLU A 69 6.93 3.08 5.62
CA GLU A 69 7.14 1.84 4.88
C GLU A 69 6.76 1.99 3.40
N ARG A 70 5.65 2.67 3.10
CA ARG A 70 5.25 2.96 1.71
C ARG A 70 6.26 3.84 0.99
N PHE A 71 6.82 4.85 1.66
CA PHE A 71 7.85 5.68 1.06
C PHE A 71 9.13 4.89 0.75
N LYS A 72 9.58 4.02 1.67
CA LYS A 72 10.71 3.12 1.42
C LYS A 72 10.45 2.21 0.22
N GLU A 73 9.23 1.71 0.09
CA GLU A 73 8.85 0.82 -1.00
C GLU A 73 8.79 1.54 -2.35
N GLN A 74 8.24 2.76 -2.41
CA GLN A 74 8.29 3.59 -3.62
C GLN A 74 9.73 3.87 -4.04
N LYS A 75 10.59 4.21 -3.08
CA LYS A 75 12.02 4.43 -3.34
C LYS A 75 12.69 3.16 -3.88
N ARG A 76 12.41 1.99 -3.28
CA ARG A 76 12.92 0.68 -3.74
C ARG A 76 12.52 0.41 -5.18
N MET A 77 11.25 0.59 -5.53
CA MET A 77 10.75 0.38 -6.90
C MET A 77 11.42 1.34 -7.90
N PHE A 78 11.57 2.60 -7.52
CA PHE A 78 12.26 3.60 -8.33
C PHE A 78 13.73 3.24 -8.57
N GLU A 79 14.47 2.87 -7.53
CA GLU A 79 15.89 2.49 -7.62
C GLU A 79 16.11 1.19 -8.39
N TYR A 80 15.20 0.22 -8.25
CA TYR A 80 15.28 -1.04 -8.99
C TYR A 80 15.03 -0.82 -10.50
N GLY A 81 14.06 0.02 -10.83
CA GLY A 81 13.65 0.30 -12.20
C GLY A 81 12.82 -0.82 -12.86
N GLY A 82 12.23 -0.48 -14.01
CA GLY A 82 11.25 -1.33 -14.70
C GLY A 82 9.86 -1.25 -14.07
N GLY A 83 8.96 -2.11 -14.52
CA GLY A 83 7.54 -2.03 -14.20
C GLY A 83 7.17 -2.78 -12.94
N PHE A 84 6.21 -2.23 -12.19
CA PHE A 84 5.70 -2.81 -10.95
C PHE A 84 4.17 -2.84 -10.93
N VAL A 85 3.61 -3.88 -10.34
CA VAL A 85 2.23 -3.91 -9.86
C VAL A 85 2.28 -3.96 -8.33
N GLN A 86 1.66 -2.98 -7.67
CA GLN A 86 1.70 -2.83 -6.22
C GLN A 86 0.32 -3.04 -5.59
N ASP A 87 0.31 -3.71 -4.43
CA ASP A 87 -0.85 -3.86 -3.55
C ASP A 87 -0.89 -2.67 -2.57
N ARG A 88 -1.88 -1.79 -2.79
CA ARG A 88 -2.06 -0.46 -2.19
C ARG A 88 -1.01 0.59 -2.54
N SER A 89 -1.46 1.84 -2.54
CA SER A 89 -0.59 3.02 -2.64
C SER A 89 -0.58 3.86 -1.38
N ILE A 90 0.40 4.77 -1.30
CA ILE A 90 0.48 5.82 -0.26
C ILE A 90 -0.78 6.69 -0.20
N TYR A 91 -1.50 6.84 -1.32
CA TYR A 91 -2.72 7.64 -1.39
C TYR A 91 -3.88 6.97 -0.66
N GLU A 92 -3.95 5.64 -0.65
CA GLU A 92 -4.99 4.93 0.12
C GLU A 92 -4.79 5.13 1.62
N ASP A 93 -3.54 5.13 2.10
CA ASP A 93 -3.24 5.34 3.52
C ASP A 93 -3.69 6.74 3.98
N VAL A 94 -3.48 7.77 3.16
CA VAL A 94 -3.85 9.16 3.49
C VAL A 94 -5.34 9.43 3.24
N ASP A 95 -5.82 9.18 2.03
CA ASP A 95 -7.14 9.64 1.59
C ASP A 95 -8.28 8.74 2.09
N ILE A 96 -7.98 7.50 2.49
CA ILE A 96 -8.96 6.54 3.01
C ILE A 96 -8.75 6.33 4.50
N PHE A 97 -7.61 5.78 4.94
CA PHE A 97 -7.46 5.32 6.33
C PHE A 97 -7.26 6.48 7.32
N ALA A 98 -6.34 7.39 7.04
CA ALA A 98 -6.13 8.55 7.90
C ALA A 98 -7.39 9.41 7.98
N LYS A 99 -8.06 9.66 6.85
CA LYS A 99 -9.33 10.39 6.82
C LYS A 99 -10.45 9.67 7.59
N MET A 100 -10.59 8.36 7.43
CA MET A 100 -11.58 7.58 8.18
C MET A 100 -11.34 7.70 9.70
N HIS A 101 -10.09 7.61 10.15
CA HIS A 101 -9.77 7.76 11.58
C HIS A 101 -10.04 9.18 12.11
N GLU A 102 -9.84 10.21 11.29
CA GLU A 102 -10.24 11.58 11.61
C GLU A 102 -11.77 11.70 11.76
N GLU A 103 -12.52 11.17 10.79
CA GLU A 103 -13.99 11.20 10.78
C GLU A 103 -14.62 10.42 11.94
N GLU A 104 -14.00 9.31 12.34
CA GLU A 104 -14.42 8.48 13.48
C GLU A 104 -13.95 9.01 14.84
N GLY A 105 -13.16 10.09 14.87
CA GLY A 105 -12.64 10.69 16.10
C GLY A 105 -11.55 9.86 16.80
N THR A 106 -10.97 8.88 16.10
CA THR A 106 -9.87 8.04 16.60
C THR A 106 -8.49 8.60 16.26
N MET A 107 -8.43 9.70 15.51
CA MET A 107 -7.22 10.47 15.23
C MET A 107 -7.55 11.96 15.16
N SER A 108 -6.71 12.82 15.74
CA SER A 108 -6.87 14.28 15.65
C SER A 108 -6.51 14.81 14.26
N LYS A 109 -7.08 15.97 13.90
CA LYS A 109 -6.69 16.77 12.73
C LYS A 109 -5.24 17.24 12.78
#